data_AF-A0A534HUJ8-F1
#
_entry.id   AF-A0A534HUJ8-F1
#
_cell.length_a   1.000
_cell.length_b   1.000
_cell.length_c   1.000
_cell.angle_alpha   90.00
_cell.angle_beta   90.00
_cell.angle_gamma   90.00
#
_symmetry.space_group_name_H-M   'P 1'
#
loop_
_entity.id
_entity.type
_entity.pdbx_description
1 polymer ?
#
loop_
_entity_poly.entity_id
_entity_poly.type
_entity_poly.pdbx_seq_one_letter_code
_entity_poly.pdbx_strand_id
1 'polypeptide(L)'
;WAGIYVVDGTELVLASWSGPSSTQHTRIPIGQGICGAAVSEKATVIVGDVNNDPRYLQCFINTKAEIVVPILRGGAPIAEIDIDSDQLNAFGPLDKEFLEWVAEELAAIF
;
A
#
# COMPACT_ATOMS: atom_id res chain seq x y z
N TRP A 1 -2.86 9.30 -4.57
CA TRP A 1 -4.09 8.52 -4.27
C TRP A 1 -3.84 7.82 -2.95
N ALA A 2 -4.83 7.58 -2.11
CA ALA A 2 -4.65 6.86 -0.86
C ALA A 2 -5.78 5.85 -0.68
N GLY A 3 -5.44 4.62 -0.31
CA GLY A 3 -6.38 3.53 -0.15
C GLY A 3 -6.06 2.64 1.04
N ILE A 4 -7.08 1.90 1.48
CA ILE A 4 -6.94 0.81 2.43
C ILE A 4 -7.39 -0.47 1.73
N TYR A 5 -6.49 -1.45 1.68
CA TYR A 5 -6.81 -2.82 1.25
C TYR A 5 -6.88 -3.73 2.47
N VAL A 6 -7.89 -4.59 2.52
CA VAL A 6 -8.06 -5.59 3.58
C VAL A 6 -7.65 -6.96 3.05
N VAL A 7 -6.97 -7.75 3.87
CA VAL A 7 -6.62 -9.13 3.53
C VAL A 7 -7.88 -10.00 3.60
N ASP A 8 -8.27 -10.58 2.47
CA ASP A 8 -9.37 -11.54 2.34
C ASP A 8 -8.84 -12.84 1.71
N GLY A 9 -8.54 -13.82 2.56
CA GLY A 9 -7.98 -15.10 2.15
C GLY A 9 -6.61 -14.95 1.50
N THR A 10 -6.55 -15.06 0.18
CA THR A 10 -5.31 -14.96 -0.63
C THR A 10 -5.22 -13.68 -1.44
N GLU A 11 -6.12 -12.72 -1.19
CA GLU A 11 -6.21 -11.47 -1.92
C GLU A 11 -6.25 -10.27 -0.97
N LEU A 12 -5.91 -9.11 -1.51
CA LEU A 12 -6.10 -7.79 -0.96
C LEU A 12 -7.32 -7.18 -1.64
N VAL A 13 -8.29 -6.72 -0.85
CA VAL A 13 -9.56 -6.18 -1.35
C VAL A 13 -9.69 -4.72 -0.93
N LEU A 14 -9.94 -3.83 -1.89
CA LEU A 14 -10.04 -2.40 -1.65
C LEU A 14 -11.28 -2.10 -0.77
N ALA A 15 -11.05 -1.62 0.45
CA ALA A 15 -12.10 -1.29 1.40
C ALA A 15 -12.51 0.19 1.34
N SER A 16 -11.55 1.09 1.18
CA SER A 16 -11.78 2.53 1.13
C SER A 16 -10.65 3.23 0.37
N TRP A 17 -10.94 4.37 -0.25
CA TRP A 17 -9.93 5.19 -0.92
C TRP A 17 -10.36 6.64 -1.06
N SER A 18 -9.36 7.50 -1.30
CA SER A 18 -9.52 8.91 -1.65
C SER A 18 -8.50 9.30 -2.71
N GLY A 19 -8.95 9.98 -3.75
CA GLY A 19 -8.08 10.38 -4.85
C GLY A 19 -8.85 10.93 -6.05
N PRO A 20 -8.14 11.29 -7.12
CA PRO A 20 -8.74 11.92 -8.30
C PRO A 20 -9.64 10.96 -9.11
N SER A 21 -9.40 9.65 -9.03
CA SER A 21 -10.11 8.61 -9.78
C SER A 21 -10.11 7.29 -9.02
N SER A 22 -11.08 6.43 -9.32
CA SER A 22 -11.10 5.04 -8.84
C SER A 22 -9.98 4.20 -9.49
N THR A 23 -9.39 3.28 -8.73
CA THR A 23 -8.44 2.27 -9.26
C THR A 23 -9.17 1.11 -9.92
N GLN A 24 -8.53 0.45 -10.90
CA GLN A 24 -9.02 -0.81 -11.47
C GLN A 24 -8.66 -2.02 -10.59
N HIS A 25 -7.64 -1.89 -9.75
CA HIS A 25 -7.13 -2.95 -8.88
C HIS A 25 -7.95 -3.03 -7.59
N THR A 26 -9.24 -3.34 -7.69
CA THR A 26 -10.10 -3.52 -6.50
C THR A 26 -9.82 -4.81 -5.74
N ARG A 27 -9.15 -5.78 -6.40
CA ARG A 27 -8.65 -7.03 -5.82
C ARG A 27 -7.24 -7.30 -6.34
N ILE A 28 -6.30 -7.62 -5.46
CA ILE A 28 -4.90 -7.90 -5.80
C ILE A 28 -4.48 -9.21 -5.13
N PRO A 29 -4.01 -10.23 -5.87
CA PRO A 29 -3.49 -11.44 -5.24
C PRO A 29 -2.28 -11.13 -4.34
N ILE A 30 -2.22 -11.74 -3.15
CA ILE A 30 -1.06 -11.62 -2.27
C ILE A 30 0.19 -12.13 -3.00
N GLY A 31 1.28 -11.37 -2.91
CA GLY A 31 2.53 -11.62 -3.62
C GLY A 31 2.60 -11.03 -5.03
N GLN A 32 1.58 -10.32 -5.49
CA GLN A 32 1.63 -9.50 -6.70
C GLN A 32 1.66 -8.02 -6.37
N GLY A 33 2.40 -7.23 -7.15
CA GLY A 33 2.46 -5.79 -6.92
C GLY A 33 3.38 -5.41 -5.76
N ILE A 34 3.53 -4.10 -5.57
CA ILE A 34 4.16 -3.51 -4.39
C ILE A 34 3.30 -3.78 -3.16
N CYS A 35 1.98 -3.64 -3.29
CA CYS A 35 0.95 -4.05 -2.31
C CYS A 35 1.17 -5.49 -1.78
N GLY A 36 1.18 -6.48 -2.68
CA GLY A 36 1.38 -7.88 -2.29
C GLY A 36 2.76 -8.15 -1.68
N ALA A 37 3.79 -7.38 -2.04
CA ALA A 37 5.11 -7.48 -1.43
C ALA A 37 5.10 -6.98 0.02
N ALA A 38 4.48 -5.83 0.31
CA ALA A 38 4.40 -5.28 1.66
C ALA A 38 3.71 -6.23 2.65
N VAL A 39 2.60 -6.85 2.22
CA VAL A 39 1.87 -7.86 3.02
C VAL A 39 2.69 -9.14 3.20
N SER A 40 3.37 -9.61 2.16
CA SER A 40 4.19 -10.84 2.21
C SER A 40 5.42 -10.67 3.11
N GLU A 41 6.09 -9.53 3.01
CA GLU A 41 7.28 -9.18 3.78
C GLU A 41 6.94 -8.70 5.20
N LYS A 42 5.67 -8.35 5.46
CA LYS A 42 5.20 -7.73 6.71
C LYS A 42 6.01 -6.48 7.06
N ALA A 43 6.37 -5.73 6.03
CA ALA A 43 7.23 -4.55 6.15
C ALA A 43 6.75 -3.46 5.21
N THR A 44 6.94 -2.21 5.61
CA THR A 44 6.68 -1.05 4.77
C THR A 44 7.59 -1.06 3.54
N VAL A 45 6.99 -0.85 2.38
CA VAL A 45 7.71 -0.74 1.10
C VAL A 45 7.61 0.70 0.61
N ILE A 46 8.75 1.29 0.25
CA ILE A 46 8.84 2.63 -0.33
C ILE A 46 9.51 2.53 -1.69
N VAL A 47 8.83 3.03 -2.71
CA VAL A 47 9.31 3.05 -4.09
C VAL A 47 9.38 4.50 -4.56
N GLY A 48 10.59 5.01 -4.73
CA GLY A 48 10.84 6.39 -5.18
C GLY A 48 10.65 6.61 -6.68
N ASP A 49 10.73 5.54 -7.48
CA ASP A 49 10.37 5.53 -8.90
C ASP A 49 9.77 4.17 -9.27
N VAL A 50 8.45 4.12 -9.42
CA VAL A 50 7.71 2.88 -9.73
C VAL A 50 8.09 2.28 -11.07
N ASN A 51 8.60 3.08 -12.01
CA ASN A 51 9.04 2.56 -13.32
C ASN A 51 10.32 1.73 -13.22
N ASN A 52 11.07 1.86 -12.11
CA ASN A 52 12.28 1.10 -11.85
C ASN A 52 12.05 -0.12 -10.96
N ASP A 53 10.83 -0.33 -10.43
CA ASP A 53 10.51 -1.49 -9.62
C ASP A 53 9.79 -2.56 -10.47
N PRO A 54 10.39 -3.75 -10.69
CA PRO A 54 9.79 -4.79 -11.52
C PRO A 54 8.52 -5.40 -10.92
N ARG A 55 8.22 -5.13 -9.64
CA ARG A 55 7.00 -5.58 -8.98
C ARG A 55 5.83 -4.66 -9.26
N TYR A 56 6.05 -3.47 -9.82
CA TYR A 56 5.00 -2.47 -9.97
C TYR A 56 3.86 -2.95 -10.87
N LEU A 57 2.65 -2.96 -10.31
CA LEU A 57 1.41 -3.15 -11.04
C LEU A 57 0.78 -1.78 -11.27
N GLN A 58 0.78 -1.33 -12.52
CA GLN A 58 0.39 0.03 -12.85
C GLN A 58 -1.11 0.28 -12.62
N CYS A 59 -1.46 0.93 -11.49
CA CYS A 59 -2.83 1.35 -11.18
C CYS A 59 -3.23 2.63 -11.93
N PHE A 60 -2.31 3.59 -12.00
CA PHE A 60 -2.53 4.88 -12.65
C PHE A 60 -1.35 5.22 -13.57
N ILE A 61 -1.66 5.83 -14.72
CA ILE A 61 -0.65 6.28 -15.70
C ILE A 61 0.33 7.29 -15.09
N ASN A 62 -0.15 8.09 -14.12
CA ASN A 62 0.61 9.21 -13.57
C ASN A 62 1.40 8.87 -12.29
N THR A 63 1.21 7.69 -11.69
CA THR A 63 1.96 7.31 -10.48
C THR A 63 3.45 7.22 -10.81
N LYS A 64 4.27 7.85 -9.97
CA LYS A 64 5.73 7.85 -10.03
C LYS A 64 6.37 7.33 -8.76
N ALA A 65 5.72 7.48 -7.61
CA ALA A 65 6.20 6.93 -6.35
C ALA A 65 5.04 6.29 -5.59
N GLU A 66 5.34 5.29 -4.77
CA GLU A 66 4.37 4.54 -3.99
C GLU A 66 4.94 4.24 -2.60
N ILE A 67 4.11 4.31 -1.57
CA ILE A 67 4.40 3.77 -0.24
C ILE A 67 3.26 2.86 0.18
N VAL A 68 3.61 1.65 0.62
CA VAL A 68 2.65 0.69 1.16
C VAL A 68 3.06 0.31 2.57
N VAL A 69 2.14 0.45 3.52
CA VAL A 69 2.34 0.17 4.94
C VAL A 69 1.37 -0.92 5.39
N PRO A 70 1.86 -2.12 5.75
CA PRO A 70 0.99 -3.19 6.23
C PRO A 70 0.45 -2.89 7.63
N ILE A 71 -0.85 -3.14 7.82
CA ILE A 71 -1.54 -3.09 9.11
C ILE A 71 -1.49 -4.49 9.72
N LEU A 72 -0.80 -4.62 10.85
CA LEU A 72 -0.54 -5.90 11.50
C LEU A 72 -1.35 -6.05 12.79
N ARG A 73 -1.96 -7.23 12.97
CA ARG A 73 -2.57 -7.64 14.25
C ARG A 73 -1.99 -8.97 14.69
N GLY A 74 -1.40 -8.99 15.89
CA GLY A 74 -0.73 -10.19 16.40
C GLY A 74 0.38 -10.72 15.48
N GLY A 75 1.04 -9.83 14.72
CA GLY A 75 2.07 -10.19 13.74
C GLY A 75 1.56 -10.78 12.42
N ALA A 76 0.24 -10.82 12.21
CA ALA A 76 -0.38 -11.18 10.94
C ALA A 76 -0.85 -9.92 10.20
N PRO A 77 -0.61 -9.79 8.88
CA PRO A 77 -1.15 -8.70 8.08
C PRO A 77 -2.67 -8.90 7.93
N ILE A 78 -3.44 -7.87 8.29
CA ILE A 78 -4.91 -7.86 8.18
C ILE A 78 -5.41 -6.85 7.16
N ALA A 79 -4.60 -5.84 6.87
CA ALA A 79 -4.87 -4.80 5.89
C ALA A 79 -3.55 -4.11 5.51
N GLU A 80 -3.61 -3.10 4.66
CA GLU A 80 -2.50 -2.21 4.33
C GLU A 80 -3.04 -0.83 3.95
N ILE A 81 -2.18 0.18 4.13
CA ILE A 81 -2.35 1.54 3.63
C ILE A 81 -1.51 1.64 2.36
N ASP A 82 -2.11 2.02 1.24
CA ASP A 82 -1.45 2.21 -0.05
C ASP A 82 -1.58 3.68 -0.48
N ILE A 83 -0.47 4.32 -0.83
CA ILE A 83 -0.44 5.72 -1.26
C ILE A 83 0.44 5.92 -2.50
N ASP A 84 -0.19 6.33 -3.60
CA ASP A 84 0.48 6.78 -4.83
C ASP A 84 0.75 8.29 -4.84
N SER A 85 1.87 8.68 -5.47
CA SER A 85 2.20 10.06 -5.82
C SER A 85 2.56 10.22 -7.30
N ASP A 86 2.26 11.37 -7.88
CA ASP A 86 2.68 11.77 -9.24
C ASP A 86 4.08 12.43 -9.28
N GLN A 87 4.75 12.49 -8.12
CA GLN A 87 6.11 12.98 -7.94
C GLN A 87 7.07 11.83 -7.63
N LEU A 88 8.29 11.91 -8.16
CA LEU A 88 9.37 10.98 -7.82
C LEU A 88 9.84 11.22 -6.37
N ASN A 89 10.22 10.15 -5.67
CA ASN A 89 10.73 10.19 -4.30
C ASN A 89 9.82 10.96 -3.33
N ALA A 90 8.51 10.79 -3.49
CA ALA A 90 7.52 11.55 -2.73
C ALA A 90 7.48 11.21 -1.23
N PHE A 91 7.98 10.03 -0.86
CA PHE A 91 7.91 9.51 0.50
C PHE A 91 9.31 9.30 1.09
N GLY A 92 9.50 9.78 2.31
CA GLY A 92 10.74 9.66 3.06
C GLY A 92 10.55 9.01 4.43
N PRO A 93 11.60 9.06 5.28
CA PRO A 93 11.57 8.44 6.61
C PRO A 93 10.46 8.96 7.53
N LEU A 94 10.15 10.26 7.46
CA LEU A 94 9.10 10.86 8.30
C LEU A 94 7.70 10.41 7.87
N ASP A 95 7.46 10.28 6.57
CA ASP A 95 6.18 9.77 6.04
C ASP A 95 6.00 8.31 6.46
N LYS A 96 7.06 7.51 6.36
CA LYS A 96 7.10 6.12 6.84
C LYS A 96 6.73 6.02 8.32
N GLU A 97 7.44 6.75 9.17
CA GLU A 97 7.22 6.74 10.62
C GLU A 97 5.78 7.13 10.97
N PHE A 98 5.27 8.19 10.34
CA PHE A 98 3.89 8.63 10.55
C PHE A 98 2.87 7.58 10.11
N LEU A 99 3.03 7.01 8.91
CA LEU A 99 2.08 6.02 8.38
C LEU A 99 2.15 4.69 9.13
N GLU A 100 3.32 4.28 9.62
CA GLU A 100 3.46 3.12 10.50
C GLU A 100 2.72 3.34 11.82
N TRP A 101 2.83 4.52 12.43
CA TRP A 101 2.02 4.87 13.60
C TRP A 101 0.51 4.83 13.28
N VAL A 102 0.08 5.40 12.16
CA VAL A 102 -1.34 5.32 11.73
C VAL A 102 -1.78 3.86 11.55
N ALA A 103 -0.93 3.00 10.97
CA ALA A 103 -1.23 1.58 10.79
C ALA A 103 -1.41 0.86 12.13
N GLU A 104 -0.62 1.20 13.16
CA GLU A 104 -0.78 0.68 14.53
C GLU A 104 -2.12 1.10 15.14
N GLU A 105 -2.52 2.37 15.01
CA GLU A 105 -3.81 2.86 15.50
C GLU A 105 -4.98 2.19 14.79
N LEU A 106 -4.89 2.03 13.45
CA LEU A 106 -5.91 1.33 12.67
C LEU A 106 -6.01 -0.15 13.05
N ALA A 107 -4.89 -0.81 13.38
CA ALA A 107 -4.87 -2.20 13.82
C ALA A 107 -5.67 -2.44 15.11
N ALA A 108 -5.98 -1.41 15.90
CA ALA A 108 -6.85 -1.52 17.08
C ALA A 108 -8.36 -1.46 16.76
N ILE A 109 -8.73 -0.99 15.56
CA ILE A 109 -10.12 -0.67 15.18
C ILE A 109 -10.73 -1.72 14.24
N PHE A 110 -9.90 -2.42 13.46
CA PHE A 110 -10.32 -3.57 12.64
C PHE A 110 -10.82 -4.77 13.48
#